data_AF-A0A2D8CBE4-F1
#
_entry.id   AF-A0A2D8CBE4-F1
#
_cell.length_a   1.000
_cell.length_b   1.000
_cell.length_c   1.000
_cell.angle_alpha   90.00
_cell.angle_beta   90.00
_cell.angle_gamma   90.00
#
_symmetry.space_group_name_H-M   'P 1'
#
loop_
_entity.id
_entity.type
_entity.pdbx_description
1 polymer ?
#
loop_
_entity_poly.entity_id
_entity_poly.type
_entity_poly.pdbx_seq_one_letter_code
_entity_poly.pdbx_strand_id
1 'polypeptide(L)'
;MRKIVYLLIFVLSVSACVQDGLNPDLKRLSPEVIEAREWLQQNQEAMDLKALQTKSDRLDPKFLTREFNWERALVLIDSKNRTAIEIPVHYPNGMMFGVTGNKKPPKSVRTSLVLVKKQEKEYAPYFLKINSEDTEHIFSANNFHLIGYLNIPNNFSGEFNLYNWDESWIGTTVYSNGQPIRSRFPKDQSIE
;
A
#
# COMPACT_ATOMS: atom_id res chain seq x y z
N MET A 1 -68.35 -5.02 34.17
CA MET A 1 -67.77 -6.31 33.76
C MET A 1 -67.41 -6.28 32.28
N ARG A 2 -66.12 -6.14 31.96
CA ARG A 2 -65.49 -6.67 30.74
C ARG A 2 -63.99 -6.64 30.95
N LYS A 3 -63.35 -7.74 30.56
CA LYS A 3 -62.06 -8.23 31.04
C LYS A 3 -60.89 -7.54 30.32
N ILE A 4 -59.86 -7.26 31.11
CA ILE A 4 -58.45 -7.06 30.74
C ILE A 4 -57.95 -8.29 29.96
N VAL A 5 -57.07 -8.12 28.96
CA VAL A 5 -55.78 -8.83 28.87
C VAL A 5 -54.84 -8.05 27.93
N TYR A 6 -53.66 -7.76 28.46
CA TYR A 6 -52.57 -7.02 27.86
C TYR A 6 -51.91 -7.76 26.68
N LEU A 7 -51.52 -6.97 25.69
CA LEU A 7 -50.71 -7.32 24.53
C LEU A 7 -49.32 -7.80 24.99
N LEU A 8 -48.99 -9.07 24.75
CA LEU A 8 -47.65 -9.61 24.96
C LEU A 8 -47.12 -10.12 23.62
N ILE A 9 -46.33 -9.26 22.97
CA ILE A 9 -45.54 -9.56 21.78
C ILE A 9 -44.39 -10.45 22.23
N PHE A 10 -44.49 -11.76 21.97
CA PHE A 10 -43.37 -12.68 22.09
C PHE A 10 -42.82 -12.94 20.68
N VAL A 11 -41.80 -12.17 20.32
CA VAL A 11 -40.96 -12.41 19.14
C VAL A 11 -40.09 -13.62 19.44
N LEU A 12 -40.51 -14.79 18.97
CA LEU A 12 -39.63 -15.93 18.75
C LEU A 12 -39.59 -16.19 17.26
N SER A 13 -38.93 -15.29 16.53
CA SER A 13 -38.46 -15.56 15.19
C SER A 13 -37.37 -16.60 15.31
N VAL A 14 -37.69 -17.81 14.90
CA VAL A 14 -36.75 -18.90 14.68
C VAL A 14 -35.82 -18.44 13.55
N SER A 15 -34.66 -17.87 13.90
CA SER A 15 -33.56 -17.71 12.94
C SER A 15 -33.01 -19.10 12.68
N ALA A 16 -33.64 -19.78 11.72
CA ALA A 16 -33.10 -20.94 11.06
C ALA A 16 -31.66 -20.60 10.63
N CYS A 17 -30.73 -21.48 11.00
CA CYS A 17 -29.42 -21.56 10.41
C CYS A 17 -29.59 -21.69 8.89
N VAL A 18 -29.42 -20.59 8.16
CA VAL A 18 -29.16 -20.69 6.72
C VAL A 18 -27.72 -21.15 6.62
N GLN A 19 -27.59 -22.46 6.38
CA GLN A 19 -26.36 -23.12 6.00
C GLN A 19 -25.63 -22.31 4.94
N ASP A 20 -24.36 -22.04 5.24
CA ASP A 20 -23.34 -21.53 4.34
C ASP A 20 -23.39 -22.28 3.01
N GLY A 21 -23.98 -21.62 2.01
CA GLY A 21 -24.07 -22.08 0.64
C GLY A 21 -23.33 -21.16 -0.30
N LEU A 22 -22.05 -20.85 -0.04
CA LEU A 22 -21.14 -20.25 -1.03
C LEU A 22 -19.70 -20.77 -0.83
N ASN A 23 -19.30 -21.67 -1.73
CA ASN A 23 -17.93 -22.04 -2.07
C ASN A 23 -17.50 -21.19 -3.29
N PRO A 24 -16.23 -20.86 -3.60
CA PRO A 24 -14.95 -20.99 -2.86
C PRO A 24 -14.24 -19.62 -2.63
N ASP A 25 -13.39 -19.51 -1.61
CA ASP A 25 -12.24 -18.56 -1.51
C ASP A 25 -12.36 -17.14 -2.11
N LEU A 26 -13.46 -16.43 -1.86
CA LEU A 26 -13.38 -14.97 -1.80
C LEU A 26 -12.56 -14.63 -0.56
N LYS A 27 -11.24 -14.43 -0.72
CA LYS A 27 -10.40 -13.82 0.31
C LYS A 27 -11.03 -12.50 0.71
N ARG A 28 -11.83 -12.51 1.78
CA ARG A 28 -12.41 -11.29 2.33
C ARG A 28 -11.24 -10.43 2.79
N LEU A 29 -11.17 -9.21 2.26
CA LEU A 29 -10.21 -8.22 2.71
C LEU A 29 -10.40 -7.98 4.21
N SER A 30 -9.32 -7.74 4.94
CA SER A 30 -9.43 -7.39 6.35
C SER A 30 -10.14 -6.03 6.50
N PRO A 31 -10.79 -5.76 7.65
CA PRO A 31 -11.45 -4.48 7.90
C PRO A 31 -10.53 -3.26 7.69
N GLU A 32 -9.24 -3.37 8.06
CA GLU A 32 -8.25 -2.30 7.89
C GLU A 32 -7.94 -2.01 6.42
N VAL A 33 -7.93 -3.05 5.59
CA VAL A 33 -7.74 -2.91 4.13
C VAL A 33 -8.97 -2.29 3.49
N ILE A 34 -10.18 -2.64 3.96
CA ILE A 34 -11.43 -2.02 3.50
C ILE A 34 -11.46 -0.53 3.84
N GLU A 35 -11.17 -0.16 5.09
CA GLU A 35 -11.10 1.24 5.53
C GLU A 35 -10.11 2.05 4.68
N ALA A 36 -8.91 1.52 4.47
CA ALA A 36 -7.88 2.19 3.68
C ALA A 36 -8.27 2.34 2.20
N ARG A 37 -8.96 1.34 1.64
CA ARG A 37 -9.49 1.38 0.28
C ARG A 37 -10.57 2.45 0.12
N GLU A 38 -11.52 2.51 1.06
CA GLU A 38 -12.58 3.52 1.06
C GLU A 38 -11.99 4.94 1.18
N TRP A 39 -11.02 5.13 2.08
CA TRP A 39 -10.32 6.40 2.20
C TRP A 39 -9.64 6.80 0.88
N LEU A 40 -8.92 5.86 0.24
CA LEU A 40 -8.25 6.17 -1.02
C LEU A 40 -9.24 6.55 -2.11
N GLN A 41 -10.35 5.82 -2.23
CA GLN A 41 -11.40 6.10 -3.22
C GLN A 41 -12.00 7.50 -3.05
N GLN A 42 -12.14 7.99 -1.82
CA GLN A 42 -12.67 9.33 -1.53
C GLN A 42 -11.67 10.45 -1.81
N ASN A 43 -10.36 10.19 -1.66
CA ASN A 43 -9.32 11.22 -1.68
C ASN A 43 -8.50 11.22 -2.98
N GLN A 44 -8.53 10.14 -3.76
CA GLN A 44 -7.67 9.95 -4.92
C GLN A 44 -7.79 11.09 -5.94
N GLU A 45 -9.00 11.48 -6.33
CA GLU A 45 -9.21 12.54 -7.33
C GLU A 45 -8.57 13.87 -6.91
N ALA A 46 -8.79 14.29 -5.66
CA ALA A 46 -8.20 15.52 -5.14
C ALA A 46 -6.67 15.45 -5.09
N MET A 47 -6.11 14.30 -4.70
CA MET A 47 -4.66 14.09 -4.69
C MET A 47 -4.06 14.07 -6.11
N ASP A 48 -4.74 13.45 -7.07
CA ASP A 48 -4.34 13.41 -8.48
C ASP A 48 -4.37 14.81 -9.10
N LEU A 49 -5.41 15.61 -8.84
CA LEU A 49 -5.49 17.01 -9.27
C LEU A 49 -4.36 17.86 -8.67
N LYS A 50 -4.08 17.71 -7.37
CA LYS A 50 -2.96 18.41 -6.73
C LYS A 50 -1.62 17.99 -7.34
N ALA A 51 -1.41 16.70 -7.57
CA ALA A 51 -0.20 16.18 -8.19
C ALA A 51 0.00 16.75 -9.59
N LEU A 52 -1.06 16.89 -10.40
CA LEU A 52 -1.01 17.53 -11.71
C LEU A 52 -0.58 19.00 -11.65
N GLN A 53 -0.97 19.73 -10.60
CA GLN A 53 -0.61 21.14 -10.41
C GLN A 53 0.84 21.33 -9.95
N THR A 54 1.37 20.41 -9.14
CA THR A 54 2.75 20.48 -8.62
C THR A 54 3.79 19.88 -9.56
N LYS A 55 3.38 19.37 -10.72
CA LYS A 55 4.27 18.69 -11.65
C LYS A 55 5.37 19.60 -12.19
N SER A 56 6.59 19.06 -12.17
CA SER A 56 7.62 19.41 -13.13
C SER A 56 7.22 18.90 -14.51
N ASP A 57 7.44 19.69 -15.57
CA ASP A 57 7.21 19.34 -16.99
C ASP A 57 7.79 17.99 -17.44
N ARG A 58 8.67 17.39 -16.64
CA ARG A 58 9.41 16.15 -16.91
C ARG A 58 8.70 14.87 -16.44
N LEU A 59 7.62 14.95 -15.66
CA LEU A 59 6.91 13.78 -15.15
C LEU A 59 5.79 13.35 -16.11
N ASP A 60 6.00 12.23 -16.79
CA ASP A 60 5.03 11.57 -17.68
C ASP A 60 3.65 11.40 -16.98
N PRO A 61 2.52 11.76 -17.61
CA PRO A 61 1.16 11.50 -17.12
C PRO A 61 0.86 10.04 -16.76
N LYS A 62 1.72 9.08 -17.14
CA LYS A 62 1.63 7.65 -16.78
C LYS A 62 1.49 7.35 -15.28
N PHE A 63 1.86 8.27 -14.39
CA PHE A 63 1.56 8.13 -12.95
C PHE A 63 0.05 8.00 -12.64
N LEU A 64 -0.87 8.39 -13.53
CA LEU A 64 -2.33 8.17 -13.35
C LEU A 64 -2.80 6.76 -13.71
N THR A 65 -1.91 5.93 -14.28
CA THR A 65 -2.29 4.61 -14.81
C THR A 65 -2.09 3.49 -13.78
N ARG A 66 -1.82 3.84 -12.51
CA ARG A 66 -1.49 2.86 -11.46
C ARG A 66 -2.70 1.98 -11.15
N GLU A 67 -2.45 0.69 -11.02
CA GLU A 67 -3.42 -0.28 -10.58
C GLU A 67 -3.01 -0.83 -9.20
N PHE A 68 -3.94 -0.78 -8.24
CA PHE A 68 -3.73 -1.23 -6.87
C PHE A 68 -4.27 -2.65 -6.68
N ASN A 69 -3.40 -3.60 -6.34
CA ASN A 69 -3.79 -4.99 -6.09
C ASN A 69 -4.21 -5.20 -4.62
N TRP A 70 -5.44 -4.78 -4.30
CA TRP A 70 -6.00 -4.86 -2.95
C TRP A 70 -6.09 -6.29 -2.38
N GLU A 71 -6.26 -7.30 -3.24
CA GLU A 71 -6.33 -8.72 -2.82
C GLU A 71 -5.03 -9.25 -2.21
N ARG A 72 -3.92 -8.56 -2.46
CA ARG A 72 -2.59 -8.87 -1.95
C ARG A 72 -2.06 -7.83 -0.97
N ALA A 73 -2.92 -6.92 -0.51
CA ALA A 73 -2.55 -5.93 0.50
C ALA A 73 -2.11 -6.60 1.81
N LEU A 74 -1.14 -5.98 2.47
CA LEU A 74 -0.62 -6.42 3.76
C LEU A 74 -0.94 -5.39 4.83
N VAL A 75 -1.47 -5.84 5.95
CA VAL A 75 -1.57 -5.02 7.17
C VAL A 75 -0.26 -5.15 7.92
N LEU A 76 0.41 -4.02 8.14
CA LEU A 76 1.68 -3.93 8.83
C LEU A 76 1.51 -3.10 10.10
N ILE A 77 2.20 -3.50 11.16
CA ILE A 77 2.24 -2.76 12.42
C ILE A 77 3.71 -2.50 12.73
N ASP A 78 4.07 -1.24 12.91
CA ASP A 78 5.45 -0.88 13.25
C ASP A 78 5.74 -1.00 14.75
N SER A 79 7.00 -0.79 15.13
CA SER A 79 7.45 -0.87 16.52
C SER A 79 6.83 0.19 17.45
N LYS A 80 6.18 1.21 16.89
CA LYS A 80 5.42 2.26 17.60
C LYS A 80 3.91 1.99 17.57
N ASN A 81 3.49 0.78 17.19
CA ASN A 81 2.09 0.36 17.04
C ASN A 81 1.28 1.19 16.03
N ARG A 82 1.96 1.75 15.01
CA ARG A 82 1.30 2.44 13.90
C ARG A 82 0.95 1.43 12.81
N THR A 83 -0.30 1.48 12.36
CA THR A 83 -0.76 0.64 11.25
C THR A 83 -0.36 1.25 9.91
N ALA A 84 0.17 0.43 9.01
CA ALA A 84 0.34 0.75 7.61
C ALA A 84 -0.28 -0.34 6.75
N ILE A 85 -0.88 0.04 5.62
CA ILE A 85 -1.37 -0.90 4.61
C ILE A 85 -0.44 -0.82 3.41
N GLU A 86 0.23 -1.91 3.07
CA GLU A 86 1.11 -1.99 1.92
C GLU A 86 0.42 -2.76 0.78
N ILE A 87 0.21 -2.09 -0.35
CA ILE A 87 -0.54 -2.61 -1.50
C ILE A 87 0.38 -2.70 -2.72
N PRO A 88 0.46 -3.86 -3.41
CA PRO A 88 1.21 -3.95 -4.66
C PRO A 88 0.63 -3.02 -5.73
N VAL A 89 1.51 -2.38 -6.50
CA VAL A 89 1.14 -1.47 -7.57
C VAL A 89 1.66 -1.98 -8.90
N HIS A 90 0.78 -2.03 -9.90
CA HIS A 90 1.13 -2.29 -11.29
C HIS A 90 1.01 -1.02 -12.13
N TYR A 91 1.91 -0.85 -13.10
CA TYR A 91 1.89 0.25 -14.07
C TYR A 91 1.77 -0.37 -15.48
N PRO A 92 0.56 -0.46 -16.05
CA PRO A 92 0.31 -1.14 -17.32
C PRO A 92 1.04 -0.49 -18.50
N ASN A 93 1.25 0.83 -18.45
CA ASN A 93 1.95 1.59 -19.50
C ASN A 93 3.47 1.72 -19.26
N GLY A 94 4.02 0.89 -18.36
CA GLY A 94 5.44 0.84 -18.03
C GLY A 94 5.88 1.99 -17.09
N MET A 95 6.75 1.66 -16.14
CA MET A 95 7.49 2.68 -15.37
C MET A 95 8.72 3.12 -16.17
N MET A 96 8.98 4.42 -16.25
CA MET A 96 10.31 4.91 -16.58
C MET A 96 11.17 4.90 -15.32
N PHE A 97 12.20 4.06 -15.30
CA PHE A 97 13.17 4.03 -14.22
C PHE A 97 14.11 5.23 -14.37
N GLY A 98 14.21 6.05 -13.33
CA GLY A 98 15.33 6.98 -13.18
C GLY A 98 16.59 6.20 -12.80
N VAL A 99 17.18 5.45 -13.73
CA VAL A 99 18.49 4.85 -13.50
C VAL A 99 19.52 5.97 -13.66
N THR A 100 20.11 6.41 -12.56
CA THR A 100 21.20 7.40 -12.61
C THR A 100 22.55 6.67 -12.64
N GLY A 101 23.41 7.01 -13.61
CA GLY A 101 24.79 6.50 -13.72
C GLY A 101 24.96 5.28 -14.62
N ASN A 102 26.11 4.61 -14.51
CA ASN A 102 26.56 3.53 -15.39
C ASN A 102 26.11 2.11 -14.97
N LYS A 103 25.19 1.99 -13.99
CA LYS A 103 24.71 0.68 -13.54
C LYS A 103 23.73 0.10 -14.58
N LYS A 104 23.80 -1.22 -14.79
CA LYS A 104 22.77 -1.93 -15.57
C LYS A 104 21.40 -1.68 -14.89
N PRO A 105 20.34 -1.39 -15.65
CA PRO A 105 19.00 -1.29 -15.09
C PRO A 105 18.64 -2.62 -14.41
N PRO A 106 17.96 -2.60 -13.23
CA PRO A 106 17.46 -3.83 -12.64
C PRO A 106 16.44 -4.48 -13.57
N LYS A 107 16.41 -5.83 -13.58
CA LYS A 107 15.44 -6.60 -14.39
C LYS A 107 14.01 -6.43 -13.91
N SER A 108 13.81 -6.13 -12.63
CA SER A 108 12.50 -5.88 -12.04
C SER A 108 12.59 -4.87 -10.90
N VAL A 109 11.48 -4.19 -10.65
CA VAL A 109 11.30 -3.27 -9.53
C VAL A 109 9.98 -3.59 -8.86
N ARG A 110 10.00 -3.79 -7.55
CA ARG A 110 8.78 -3.94 -6.76
C ARG A 110 8.27 -2.56 -6.41
N THR A 111 7.04 -2.25 -6.83
CA THR A 111 6.37 -1.01 -6.44
C THR A 111 5.16 -1.32 -5.57
N SER A 112 4.99 -0.51 -4.53
CA SER A 112 3.89 -0.60 -3.59
C SER A 112 3.41 0.78 -3.17
N LEU A 113 2.12 0.89 -2.90
CA LEU A 113 1.52 2.00 -2.16
C LEU A 113 1.56 1.63 -0.68
N VAL A 114 2.10 2.51 0.14
CA VAL A 114 2.12 2.40 1.60
C VAL A 114 1.19 3.48 2.15
N LEU A 115 0.07 3.06 2.73
CA LEU A 115 -0.88 3.93 3.41
C LEU A 115 -0.61 3.88 4.92
N VAL A 116 0.05 4.90 5.45
CA VAL A 116 0.35 4.99 6.89
C VAL A 116 -0.82 5.65 7.60
N LYS A 117 -1.47 4.95 8.53
CA LYS A 117 -2.61 5.49 9.29
C LYS A 117 -2.12 6.61 10.20
N LYS A 118 -2.74 7.79 10.08
CA LYS A 118 -2.48 8.97 10.93
C LYS A 118 -3.43 9.03 12.11
N GLN A 119 -4.71 8.82 11.81
CA GLN A 119 -5.79 8.70 12.77
C GLN A 119 -6.92 7.85 12.18
N GLU A 120 -8.04 7.72 12.88
CA GLU A 120 -9.20 6.99 12.37
C GLU A 120 -9.62 7.54 10.99
N LYS A 121 -9.69 6.66 9.98
CA LYS A 121 -10.07 6.99 8.61
C LYS A 121 -9.22 8.06 7.94
N GLU A 122 -7.96 8.25 8.37
CA GLU A 122 -7.03 9.16 7.71
C GLU A 122 -5.66 8.51 7.51
N TYR A 123 -5.15 8.59 6.28
CA TYR A 123 -3.90 7.97 5.86
C TYR A 123 -2.98 8.97 5.16
N ALA A 124 -1.68 8.77 5.30
CA ALA A 124 -0.68 9.40 4.44
C ALA A 124 -0.19 8.39 3.40
N PRO A 125 -0.28 8.72 2.10
CA PRO A 125 0.13 7.82 1.05
C PRO A 125 1.58 8.04 0.61
N TYR A 126 2.32 6.95 0.46
CA TYR A 126 3.67 6.95 -0.07
C TYR A 126 3.85 5.83 -1.08
N PHE A 127 4.64 6.06 -2.13
CA PHE A 127 5.07 4.98 -3.00
C PHE A 127 6.44 4.49 -2.57
N LEU A 128 6.56 3.18 -2.36
CA LEU A 128 7.82 2.50 -2.11
C LEU A 128 8.20 1.71 -3.37
N LYS A 129 9.36 2.04 -3.94
CA LYS A 129 9.99 1.34 -5.07
C LYS A 129 11.26 0.67 -4.59
N ILE A 130 11.34 -0.66 -4.75
CA ILE A 130 12.46 -1.49 -4.28
C ILE A 130 13.20 -2.07 -5.47
N ASN A 131 14.52 -1.86 -5.48
CA ASN A 131 15.44 -2.42 -6.46
C ASN A 131 16.42 -3.35 -5.74
N SER A 132 16.67 -4.54 -6.29
CA SER A 132 17.70 -5.45 -5.80
C SER A 132 19.06 -5.07 -6.39
N GLU A 133 20.15 -5.27 -5.63
CA GLU A 133 21.51 -5.26 -6.19
C GLU A 133 21.78 -6.50 -7.07
N ASP A 134 21.09 -7.62 -6.80
CA ASP A 134 21.03 -8.75 -7.73
C ASP A 134 20.20 -8.34 -8.95
N THR A 135 20.87 -8.02 -10.05
CA THR A 135 20.24 -7.55 -11.29
C THR A 135 19.35 -8.59 -11.95
N GLU A 136 19.51 -9.88 -11.60
CA GLU A 136 18.66 -10.96 -12.12
C GLU A 136 17.43 -11.23 -11.25
N HIS A 137 17.33 -10.60 -10.08
CA HIS A 137 16.19 -10.79 -9.18
C HIS A 137 14.88 -10.34 -9.85
N ILE A 138 13.85 -11.19 -9.74
CA ILE A 138 12.51 -10.93 -10.28
C ILE A 138 11.51 -10.81 -9.13
N PHE A 139 11.06 -9.58 -8.87
CA PHE A 139 9.89 -9.33 -8.06
C PHE A 139 8.63 -9.72 -8.84
N SER A 140 7.73 -10.43 -8.17
CA SER A 140 6.45 -10.88 -8.71
C SER A 140 5.36 -10.68 -7.68
N ALA A 141 4.10 -10.79 -8.09
CA ALA A 141 2.99 -10.74 -7.16
C ALA A 141 3.10 -11.82 -6.06
N ASN A 142 3.68 -12.99 -6.38
CA ASN A 142 3.76 -14.13 -5.46
C ASN A 142 4.79 -13.96 -4.34
N ASN A 143 5.86 -13.21 -4.57
CA ASN A 143 6.90 -12.95 -3.57
C ASN A 143 6.80 -11.56 -2.93
N PHE A 144 5.71 -10.82 -3.21
CA PHE A 144 5.49 -9.46 -2.71
C PHE A 144 5.65 -9.30 -1.20
N HIS A 145 5.25 -10.32 -0.43
CA HIS A 145 5.29 -10.33 1.04
C HIS A 145 6.68 -10.60 1.63
N LEU A 146 7.61 -11.13 0.84
CA LEU A 146 8.95 -11.49 1.32
C LEU A 146 9.84 -10.28 1.60
N ILE A 147 9.54 -9.15 0.96
CA ILE A 147 10.27 -7.90 1.14
C ILE A 147 9.32 -6.73 0.96
N GLY A 148 9.37 -5.75 1.85
CA GLY A 148 8.42 -4.63 1.89
C GLY A 148 8.76 -3.62 2.96
N TYR A 149 7.84 -2.69 3.21
CA TYR A 149 8.09 -1.50 4.03
C TYR A 149 8.68 -1.80 5.42
N LEU A 150 8.18 -2.83 6.10
CA LEU A 150 8.65 -3.27 7.43
C LEU A 150 9.23 -4.69 7.44
N ASN A 151 9.44 -5.29 6.27
CA ASN A 151 9.97 -6.64 6.15
C ASN A 151 11.19 -6.63 5.22
N ILE A 152 12.38 -6.73 5.80
CA ILE A 152 13.64 -6.69 5.04
C ILE A 152 14.44 -7.96 5.37
N PRO A 153 14.56 -8.90 4.42
CA PRO A 153 15.31 -10.13 4.63
C PRO A 153 16.80 -9.87 4.92
N ASN A 154 17.39 -10.68 5.80
CA ASN A 154 18.82 -10.59 6.15
C ASN A 154 19.78 -10.85 4.97
N ASN A 155 19.29 -11.43 3.87
CA ASN A 155 20.07 -11.64 2.65
C ASN A 155 19.79 -10.59 1.57
N PHE A 156 18.96 -9.58 1.85
CA PHE A 156 18.64 -8.55 0.88
C PHE A 156 19.72 -7.46 0.84
N SER A 157 20.14 -7.12 -0.38
CA SER A 157 20.93 -5.94 -0.67
C SER A 157 20.29 -5.19 -1.83
N GLY A 158 20.15 -3.87 -1.71
CA GLY A 158 19.32 -3.10 -2.64
C GLY A 158 18.97 -1.72 -2.14
N GLU A 159 18.05 -1.07 -2.84
CA GLU A 159 17.62 0.29 -2.54
C GLU A 159 16.10 0.35 -2.36
N PHE A 160 15.69 0.99 -1.27
CA PHE A 160 14.31 1.37 -0.99
C PHE A 160 14.17 2.86 -1.29
N ASN A 161 13.38 3.19 -2.31
CA ASN A 161 13.12 4.55 -2.72
C ASN A 161 11.69 4.93 -2.37
N LEU A 162 11.54 5.98 -1.57
CA LEU A 162 10.26 6.49 -1.11
C LEU A 162 9.88 7.74 -1.89
N TYR A 163 8.62 7.82 -2.31
CA TYR A 163 8.07 8.91 -3.10
C TYR A 163 6.72 9.36 -2.54
N ASN A 164 6.37 10.63 -2.76
CA ASN A 164 5.05 11.18 -2.47
C ASN A 164 4.02 10.70 -3.51
N TRP A 165 2.76 11.07 -3.30
CA TRP A 165 1.66 10.79 -4.23
C TRP A 165 1.92 11.30 -5.66
N ASP A 166 2.61 12.42 -5.83
CA ASP A 166 2.98 13.00 -7.13
C ASP A 166 4.25 12.38 -7.75
N GLU A 167 4.77 11.33 -7.13
CA GLU A 167 6.05 10.69 -7.46
C GLU A 167 7.28 11.60 -7.32
N SER A 168 7.18 12.70 -6.58
CA SER A 168 8.36 13.41 -6.10
C SER A 168 9.14 12.55 -5.10
N TRP A 169 10.46 12.52 -5.25
CA TRP A 169 11.34 11.70 -4.43
C TRP A 169 11.46 12.28 -3.01
N ILE A 170 11.19 11.44 -2.00
CA ILE A 170 11.31 11.77 -0.57
C ILE A 170 12.64 11.29 -0.02
N GLY A 171 13.13 10.14 -0.47
CA GLY A 171 14.35 9.60 0.09
C GLY A 171 14.68 8.21 -0.42
N THR A 172 15.93 7.81 -0.17
CA THR A 172 16.43 6.48 -0.48
C THR A 172 17.11 5.92 0.76
N THR A 173 16.83 4.68 1.11
CA THR A 173 17.66 3.89 2.03
C THR A 173 18.27 2.72 1.29
N VAL A 174 19.58 2.58 1.41
CA VAL A 174 20.37 1.49 0.84
C VAL A 174 20.59 0.44 1.91
N TYR A 175 20.29 -0.80 1.57
CA TYR A 175 20.45 -1.96 2.43
C TYR A 175 21.57 -2.86 1.93
N SER A 176 22.30 -3.44 2.87
CA SER A 176 23.23 -4.55 2.63
C SER A 176 23.03 -5.59 3.72
N ASN A 177 22.81 -6.85 3.31
CA ASN A 177 22.53 -7.97 4.21
C ASN A 177 21.40 -7.64 5.22
N GLY A 178 20.32 -7.06 4.70
CA GLY A 178 19.13 -6.65 5.45
C GLY A 178 19.31 -5.47 6.39
N GLN A 179 20.51 -4.87 6.47
CA GLN A 179 20.80 -3.74 7.34
C GLN A 179 20.93 -2.43 6.56
N PRO A 180 20.39 -1.31 7.06
CA PRO A 180 20.55 -0.02 6.41
C PRO A 180 22.00 0.46 6.53
N ILE A 181 22.64 0.73 5.40
CA ILE A 181 24.04 1.19 5.36
C ILE A 181 24.17 2.66 4.95
N ARG A 182 23.16 3.22 4.28
CA ARG A 182 23.17 4.62 3.82
C ARG A 182 21.75 5.09 3.57
N SER A 183 21.41 6.29 4.05
CA SER A 183 20.18 6.98 3.67
C SER A 183 20.48 8.32 3.02
N ARG A 184 19.65 8.70 2.04
CA ARG A 184 19.69 9.99 1.36
C ARG A 184 18.29 10.60 1.43
N PHE A 185 18.20 11.83 1.90
CA PHE A 185 16.97 12.62 1.95
C PHE A 185 17.24 14.01 1.35
N PRO A 186 16.23 14.72 0.83
CA PRO A 186 16.33 16.12 0.48
C PRO A 186 16.88 16.93 1.65
N LYS A 187 17.80 17.86 1.38
CA LYS A 187 18.48 18.67 2.41
C LYS A 187 17.54 19.56 3.23
N ASP A 188 16.31 19.78 2.77
CA ASP A 188 15.34 20.71 3.37
C ASP A 188 14.14 20.04 4.06
N GLN A 189 14.16 18.73 4.28
CA GLN A 189 13.11 18.05 5.05
C GLN A 189 13.74 17.31 6.24
N SER A 190 13.94 18.04 7.33
CA SER A 190 14.04 17.44 8.66
C SER A 190 12.74 16.68 8.93
N ILE A 191 12.80 15.35 8.90
CA ILE A 191 11.71 14.50 9.38
C ILE A 191 11.71 14.67 10.91
N GLU A 192 10.69 15.36 11.44
CA GLU A 192 10.35 15.33 12.86
C GLU A 192 9.98 13.91 13.33
#